data_AF-A0A6I2UI64-F1
#
_entry.id   AF-A0A6I2UI64-F1
#
_cell.length_a   1.000
_cell.length_b   1.000
_cell.length_c   1.000
_cell.angle_alpha   90.00
_cell.angle_beta   90.00
_cell.angle_gamma   90.00
#
_symmetry.space_group_name_H-M   'P 1'
#
loop_
_entity.id
_entity.type
_entity.pdbx_description
1 polymer ?
#
loop_
_entity_poly.entity_id
_entity_poly.type
_entity_poly.pdbx_seq_one_letter_code
_entity_poly.pdbx_strand_id
1 'polypeptide(L)'
;MNRQNKKIMKAPGVLMTSTVIYAVMCIVLFAGGVSIGYQFVENYKKDLLIHQCDVIDRSLAMYSKMHKAVRTDSVQIDDEKGITYSHTHIFPESLEQLGIIQDEQGYFSKEIDFSQFTYSVKKNPNGSMTYKLGVTLPDGKFYTSPQSNK
;
A
#
# COMPACT_ATOMS: atom_id res chain seq x y z
N MET A 1 11.71 -24.37 77.54
CA MET A 1 11.16 -23.26 76.72
C MET A 1 10.85 -23.80 75.33
N ASN A 2 9.62 -24.27 75.10
CA ASN A 2 9.27 -25.03 73.90
C ASN A 2 8.67 -24.09 72.85
N ARG A 3 9.44 -23.75 71.79
CA ARG A 3 8.97 -22.92 70.67
C ARG A 3 7.99 -23.73 69.83
N GLN A 4 6.70 -23.49 70.00
CA GLN A 4 5.69 -24.03 69.10
C GLN A 4 5.85 -23.42 67.71
N ASN A 5 6.27 -24.24 66.75
CA ASN A 5 6.21 -23.97 65.33
C ASN A 5 4.74 -23.84 64.90
N LYS A 6 4.24 -22.60 64.84
CA LYS A 6 2.89 -22.30 64.34
C LYS A 6 2.88 -22.52 62.82
N LYS A 7 2.55 -23.75 62.38
CA LYS A 7 2.26 -24.04 60.98
C LYS A 7 1.05 -23.19 60.56
N ILE A 8 1.30 -22.16 59.75
CA ILE A 8 0.24 -21.38 59.11
C ILE A 8 -0.37 -22.29 58.04
N MET A 9 -1.43 -23.03 58.40
CA MET A 9 -2.27 -23.70 57.41
C MET A 9 -2.99 -22.62 56.61
N LYS A 10 -2.48 -22.29 55.43
CA LYS A 10 -3.21 -21.48 54.45
C LYS A 10 -4.48 -22.25 54.07
N ALA A 11 -5.64 -21.65 54.32
CA ALA A 11 -6.92 -22.27 54.01
C ALA A 11 -6.96 -22.68 52.52
N PRO A 12 -7.35 -23.93 52.19
CA PRO A 12 -7.26 -24.47 50.83
C PRO A 12 -8.03 -23.63 49.78
N GLY A 13 -9.08 -22.90 50.22
CA GLY A 13 -9.84 -21.99 49.37
C GLY A 13 -9.06 -20.77 48.87
N VAL A 14 -8.13 -20.22 49.67
CA VAL A 14 -7.36 -19.00 49.29
C VAL A 14 -6.34 -19.30 48.20
N LEU A 15 -5.72 -20.49 48.25
CA LEU A 15 -4.81 -20.95 47.20
C LEU A 15 -5.56 -21.17 45.88
N MET A 16 -6.71 -21.84 45.91
CA MET A 16 -7.55 -22.03 44.71
C MET A 16 -7.99 -20.70 44.09
N THR A 17 -8.48 -19.74 44.88
CA THR A 17 -8.89 -18.43 44.36
C THR A 17 -7.75 -17.65 43.74
N SER A 18 -6.54 -17.71 44.33
CA SER A 18 -5.39 -16.98 43.77
C SER A 18 -4.95 -17.58 42.43
N THR A 19 -4.94 -18.92 42.30
CA THR A 19 -4.57 -19.60 41.05
C THR A 19 -5.54 -19.29 39.93
N VAL A 20 -6.85 -19.22 40.23
CA VAL A 20 -7.87 -18.86 39.24
C VAL A 20 -7.68 -17.42 38.74
N ILE A 21 -7.36 -16.47 39.64
CA ILE A 21 -7.10 -15.08 39.24
C ILE A 21 -5.90 -14.97 38.30
N TYR A 22 -4.79 -15.66 38.60
CA TYR A 22 -3.63 -15.68 37.70
C TYR A 22 -3.94 -16.34 36.36
N ALA A 23 -4.72 -17.43 36.35
CA ALA A 23 -5.14 -18.08 35.11
C ALA A 23 -5.99 -17.15 34.23
N VAL A 24 -6.96 -16.44 34.83
CA VAL A 24 -7.79 -15.45 34.12
C VAL A 24 -6.92 -14.30 33.59
N MET A 25 -5.98 -13.80 34.38
CA MET A 25 -5.06 -12.74 33.96
C MET A 25 -4.20 -13.19 32.77
N CYS A 26 -3.68 -14.41 32.79
CA CYS A 26 -2.94 -14.99 31.66
C CYS A 26 -3.79 -15.11 30.40
N ILE A 27 -5.05 -15.53 30.52
CA ILE A 27 -5.97 -15.64 29.37
C ILE A 27 -6.25 -14.24 28.78
N VAL A 28 -6.49 -13.25 29.63
CA VAL A 28 -6.75 -11.86 29.19
C VAL A 28 -5.51 -11.27 28.51
N LEU A 29 -4.31 -11.46 29.07
CA LEU A 29 -3.06 -11.00 28.48
C LEU A 29 -2.78 -11.70 27.14
N PHE A 30 -3.02 -13.01 27.07
CA PHE A 30 -2.84 -13.77 25.84
C PHE A 30 -3.83 -13.34 24.75
N ALA A 31 -5.12 -13.25 25.08
CA ALA A 31 -6.15 -12.79 24.15
C ALA A 31 -5.89 -11.35 23.67
N GLY A 32 -5.50 -10.46 24.58
CA GLY A 32 -5.12 -9.09 24.25
C GLY A 32 -3.92 -9.03 23.31
N GLY A 33 -2.87 -9.81 23.59
CA GLY A 33 -1.68 -9.90 22.74
C GLY A 33 -1.99 -10.40 21.33
N VAL A 34 -2.80 -11.46 21.21
CA VAL A 34 -3.22 -12.00 19.90
C VAL A 34 -4.04 -10.98 19.12
N SER A 35 -4.97 -10.26 19.77
CA SER A 35 -5.81 -9.27 19.11
C SER A 35 -5.00 -8.07 18.58
N ILE A 36 -4.08 -7.53 19.39
CA ILE A 36 -3.20 -6.43 18.98
C ILE A 36 -2.25 -6.89 17.85
N GLY A 37 -1.69 -8.09 17.97
CA GLY A 37 -0.82 -8.65 16.94
C GLY A 37 -1.53 -8.83 15.60
N TYR A 38 -2.77 -9.32 15.60
CA TYR A 38 -3.57 -9.45 14.39
C TYR A 38 -3.82 -8.10 13.71
N GLN A 39 -4.25 -7.09 14.48
CA GLN A 39 -4.47 -5.73 13.96
C GLN A 39 -3.18 -5.11 13.41
N PHE A 40 -2.05 -5.34 14.07
CA PHE A 40 -0.75 -4.83 13.61
C PHE A 40 -0.37 -5.42 12.25
N VAL A 41 -0.56 -6.72 12.05
CA VAL A 41 -0.26 -7.39 10.78
C VAL A 41 -1.19 -6.91 9.67
N GLU A 42 -2.49 -6.71 9.94
CA GLU A 42 -3.42 -6.15 8.94
C GLU A 42 -3.07 -4.71 8.55
N ASN A 43 -2.76 -3.87 9.53
CA ASN A 43 -2.34 -2.49 9.28
C ASN A 43 -1.03 -2.45 8.48
N TYR A 44 -0.06 -3.31 8.81
CA TYR A 44 1.19 -3.42 8.06
C TYR A 44 0.95 -3.81 6.60
N LYS A 45 0.09 -4.80 6.33
CA LYS A 45 -0.27 -5.20 4.95
C LYS A 45 -0.96 -4.06 4.21
N LYS A 46 -1.83 -3.32 4.88
CA LYS A 46 -2.53 -2.16 4.32
C LYS A 46 -1.53 -1.06 3.93
N ASP A 47 -0.62 -0.70 4.83
CA ASP A 47 0.38 0.34 4.58
C ASP A 47 1.35 -0.07 3.46
N LEU A 48 1.73 -1.35 3.40
CA LEU A 48 2.55 -1.88 2.32
C LEU A 48 1.87 -1.74 0.95
N LEU A 49 0.59 -2.09 0.83
CA LEU A 49 -0.16 -1.96 -0.42
C LEU A 49 -0.35 -0.51 -0.85
N ILE A 50 -0.61 0.39 0.10
CA ILE A 50 -0.70 1.83 -0.18
C ILE A 50 0.65 2.34 -0.67
N HIS A 51 1.74 1.97 -0.01
CA HIS A 51 3.08 2.37 -0.41
C HIS A 51 3.44 1.87 -1.81
N GLN A 52 3.15 0.61 -2.12
CA GLN A 52 3.35 0.05 -3.45
C GLN A 52 2.51 0.79 -4.51
N CYS A 53 1.25 1.11 -4.20
CA CYS A 53 0.38 1.91 -5.07
C CYS A 53 0.99 3.29 -5.37
N ASP A 54 1.50 3.98 -4.34
CA ASP A 54 2.16 5.29 -4.48
C ASP A 54 3.46 5.21 -5.29
N VAL A 55 4.22 4.14 -5.13
CA VAL A 55 5.45 3.90 -5.92
C VAL A 55 5.09 3.69 -7.39
N ILE A 56 4.07 2.88 -7.69
CA ILE A 56 3.56 2.71 -9.06
C ILE A 56 3.08 4.05 -9.62
N ASP A 57 2.34 4.84 -8.84
CA ASP A 57 1.84 6.16 -9.23
C ASP A 57 2.97 7.11 -9.65
N ARG A 58 4.05 7.16 -8.87
CA ARG A 58 5.26 7.93 -9.20
C ARG A 58 5.95 7.41 -10.46
N SER A 59 6.02 6.09 -10.64
CA SER A 59 6.61 5.49 -11.84
C SER A 59 5.84 5.84 -13.11
N LEU A 60 4.50 5.88 -13.05
CA LEU A 60 3.63 6.31 -14.14
C LEU A 60 3.85 7.80 -14.48
N ALA A 61 3.95 8.65 -13.45
CA ALA A 61 4.27 10.06 -13.65
C ALA A 61 5.66 10.26 -14.30
N MET A 62 6.63 9.43 -13.95
CA MET A 62 7.97 9.45 -14.56
C MET A 62 7.95 8.95 -16.01
N TYR A 63 7.25 7.83 -16.28
CA TYR A 63 7.02 7.32 -17.63
C TYR A 63 6.45 8.41 -18.53
N SER A 64 5.44 9.13 -18.04
CA SER A 64 4.79 10.21 -18.77
C SER A 64 5.71 11.40 -19.06
N LYS A 65 6.68 11.68 -18.18
CA LYS A 65 7.70 12.72 -18.42
C LYS A 65 8.71 12.31 -19.48
N MET A 66 9.07 11.03 -19.54
CA MET A 66 10.02 10.48 -20.51
C MET A 66 9.36 10.27 -21.88
N HIS A 67 8.10 9.85 -21.91
CA HIS A 67 7.34 9.57 -23.12
C HIS A 67 6.30 10.67 -23.34
N LYS A 68 6.74 11.80 -23.89
CA LYS A 68 5.85 12.89 -24.31
C LYS A 68 5.38 12.64 -25.75
N ALA A 69 4.07 12.49 -25.94
CA ALA A 69 3.50 12.50 -27.30
C ALA A 69 3.39 13.93 -27.79
N VAL A 70 3.40 14.10 -29.09
CA VAL A 70 3.06 15.37 -29.74
C VAL A 70 1.55 15.40 -29.96
N ARG A 71 0.89 16.48 -29.52
CA ARG A 71 -0.52 16.74 -29.81
C ARG A 71 -0.66 17.12 -31.28
N THR A 72 -1.20 16.21 -32.09
CA THR A 72 -1.37 16.37 -33.54
C THR A 72 -2.27 17.54 -33.93
N ASP A 73 -3.15 17.99 -33.03
CA ASP A 73 -4.02 19.16 -33.19
C ASP A 73 -3.32 20.51 -32.95
N SER A 74 -2.09 20.48 -32.42
CA SER A 74 -1.31 21.68 -32.05
C SER A 74 -0.11 21.95 -32.95
N VAL A 75 0.05 21.16 -34.02
CA VAL A 75 1.17 21.28 -34.94
C VAL A 75 0.93 22.48 -35.84
N GLN A 76 1.69 23.55 -35.61
CA GLN A 76 1.73 24.72 -36.47
C GLN A 76 3.07 24.75 -37.19
N ILE A 77 3.02 24.89 -38.51
CA ILE A 77 4.20 25.06 -39.35
C ILE A 77 4.28 26.55 -39.66
N ASP A 78 5.29 27.20 -39.10
CA ASP A 78 5.56 28.62 -39.31
C ASP A 78 6.88 28.75 -40.08
N ASP A 79 6.84 29.42 -41.24
CA ASP A 79 7.96 29.46 -42.20
C ASP A 79 9.20 30.19 -41.64
N GLU A 80 9.05 31.02 -40.59
CA GLU A 80 10.16 31.73 -39.93
C GLU A 80 10.70 31.05 -38.65
N LYS A 81 9.89 30.22 -37.98
CA LYS A 81 10.21 29.67 -36.64
C LYS A 81 10.29 28.13 -36.59
N GLY A 82 9.97 27.45 -37.70
CA GLY A 82 9.94 26.00 -37.76
C GLY A 82 8.65 25.40 -37.20
N ILE A 83 8.68 24.09 -36.89
CA ILE A 83 7.49 23.35 -36.45
C ILE A 83 7.29 23.56 -34.94
N THR A 84 6.18 24.20 -34.56
CA THR A 84 5.78 24.37 -33.15
C THR A 84 4.71 23.35 -32.80
N TYR A 85 4.87 22.65 -31.69
CA TYR A 85 3.93 21.62 -31.26
C TYR A 85 3.83 21.53 -29.73
N SER A 86 2.65 21.18 -29.23
CA SER A 86 2.41 20.95 -27.80
C SER A 86 2.65 19.48 -27.44
N HIS A 87 3.26 19.25 -26.28
CA HIS A 87 3.43 17.90 -25.73
C HIS A 87 2.20 17.48 -24.93
N THR A 88 1.89 16.18 -24.95
CA THR A 88 0.83 15.55 -24.15
C THR A 88 1.37 14.36 -23.37
N HIS A 89 0.75 14.09 -22.23
CA HIS A 89 1.09 13.00 -21.34
C HIS A 89 0.64 11.66 -21.96
N ILE A 90 1.57 10.72 -22.09
CA ILE A 90 1.28 9.32 -22.44
C ILE A 90 1.45 8.48 -21.18
N PHE A 91 0.59 7.48 -21.03
CA PHE A 91 0.70 6.44 -20.02
C PHE A 91 0.79 5.07 -20.70
N PRO A 92 1.48 4.08 -20.11
CA PRO A 92 1.56 2.74 -20.66
C PRO A 92 0.17 2.08 -20.68
N GLU A 93 -0.08 1.18 -21.63
CA GLU A 93 -1.39 0.50 -21.70
C GLU A 93 -1.55 -0.57 -20.61
N SER A 94 -0.44 -1.08 -20.09
CA SER A 94 -0.39 -2.06 -19.00
C SER A 94 0.71 -1.70 -18.00
N LEU A 95 0.48 -2.02 -16.72
CA LEU A 95 1.51 -1.90 -15.68
C LEU A 95 2.73 -2.79 -15.96
N GLU A 96 2.58 -3.88 -16.71
CA GLU A 96 3.71 -4.72 -17.12
C GLU A 96 4.70 -3.98 -18.02
N GLN A 97 4.25 -2.95 -18.74
CA GLN A 97 5.15 -2.10 -19.56
C GLN A 97 5.99 -1.16 -18.69
N LEU A 98 5.62 -0.92 -17.43
CA LEU A 98 6.52 -0.31 -16.44
C LEU A 98 7.68 -1.25 -16.10
N GLY A 99 7.55 -2.56 -16.34
CA GLY A 99 8.63 -3.53 -16.23
C GLY A 99 9.89 -3.14 -17.00
N ILE A 100 9.78 -2.31 -18.04
CA ILE A 100 10.94 -1.79 -18.78
C ILE A 100 11.66 -0.68 -17.99
N ILE A 101 10.94 0.15 -17.22
CA ILE A 101 11.55 1.12 -16.27
C ILE A 101 12.14 0.40 -15.04
N GLN A 102 11.67 -0.82 -14.74
CA GLN A 102 12.09 -1.65 -13.61
C GLN A 102 13.57 -2.06 -13.68
N ASP A 103 14.06 -2.45 -14.87
CA ASP A 103 15.40 -3.03 -15.00
C ASP A 103 16.51 -1.98 -15.25
N GLU A 104 16.20 -0.81 -15.82
CA GLU A 104 17.24 0.19 -16.15
C GLU A 104 17.47 1.26 -15.08
N GLN A 105 16.50 1.53 -14.20
CA GLN A 105 16.59 2.68 -13.28
C GLN A 105 16.33 2.37 -11.80
N GLY A 106 15.98 1.12 -11.44
CA GLY A 106 15.93 0.66 -10.04
C GLY A 106 14.87 1.33 -9.15
N TYR A 107 13.83 1.92 -9.74
CA TYR A 107 12.85 2.74 -9.01
C TYR A 107 11.80 1.97 -8.20
N PHE A 108 11.65 0.66 -8.38
CA PHE A 108 10.70 -0.16 -7.62
C PHE A 108 11.17 -1.63 -7.49
N SER A 109 10.86 -2.25 -6.35
CA SER A 109 11.31 -3.61 -6.02
C SER A 109 10.71 -4.65 -6.97
N LYS A 110 11.49 -5.69 -7.33
CA LYS A 110 11.05 -6.80 -8.20
C LYS A 110 9.89 -7.63 -7.64
N GLU A 111 9.50 -7.36 -6.40
CA GLU A 111 8.52 -8.13 -5.63
C GLU A 111 7.09 -7.54 -5.66
N ILE A 112 6.85 -6.44 -6.39
CA ILE A 112 5.50 -5.87 -6.50
C ILE A 112 4.67 -6.73 -7.45
N ASP A 113 3.65 -7.39 -6.90
CA ASP A 113 2.67 -8.16 -7.67
C ASP A 113 1.61 -7.23 -8.27
N PHE A 114 1.72 -6.94 -9.57
CA PHE A 114 0.79 -6.06 -10.27
C PHE A 114 -0.65 -6.60 -10.36
N SER A 115 -0.87 -7.90 -10.15
CA SER A 115 -2.22 -8.51 -10.23
C SER A 115 -3.17 -7.99 -9.15
N GLN A 116 -2.63 -7.44 -8.06
CA GLN A 116 -3.39 -6.88 -6.95
C GLN A 116 -3.91 -5.46 -7.24
N PHE A 117 -3.41 -4.81 -8.29
CA PHE A 117 -3.72 -3.43 -8.63
C PHE A 117 -4.69 -3.34 -9.81
N THR A 118 -5.68 -2.47 -9.68
CA THR A 118 -6.59 -2.13 -10.78
C THR A 118 -6.02 -0.95 -11.54
N TYR A 119 -5.68 -1.18 -12.81
CA TYR A 119 -5.14 -0.16 -13.71
C TYR A 119 -5.99 -0.05 -14.97
N SER A 120 -6.26 1.17 -15.41
CA SER A 120 -6.90 1.43 -16.71
C SER A 120 -6.48 2.78 -17.26
N VAL A 121 -6.34 2.87 -18.58
CA VAL A 121 -6.01 4.12 -19.28
C VAL A 121 -7.17 4.51 -20.19
N LYS A 122 -7.48 5.80 -20.20
CA LYS A 122 -8.44 6.40 -21.14
C LYS A 122 -7.73 7.46 -21.97
N LYS A 123 -7.89 7.35 -23.28
CA LYS A 123 -7.45 8.36 -24.23
C LYS A 123 -8.58 9.36 -24.46
N ASN A 124 -8.34 10.61 -24.11
CA ASN A 124 -9.28 11.70 -24.33
C ASN A 124 -9.23 12.18 -25.80
N PRO A 125 -10.31 12.80 -26.29
CA PRO A 125 -10.39 13.28 -27.68
C PRO A 125 -9.32 14.32 -28.06
N ASN A 126 -8.76 15.01 -27.07
CA ASN A 126 -7.69 16.02 -27.23
C ASN A 126 -6.27 15.41 -27.29
N GLY A 127 -6.15 14.08 -27.39
CA GLY A 127 -4.86 13.39 -27.39
C GLY A 127 -4.18 13.26 -26.03
N SER A 128 -4.79 13.72 -24.93
CA SER A 128 -4.32 13.43 -23.56
C SER A 128 -4.73 12.04 -23.12
N MET A 129 -3.85 11.36 -22.39
CA MET A 129 -4.19 10.13 -21.70
C MET A 129 -4.38 10.44 -20.21
N THR A 130 -5.39 9.82 -19.61
CA THR A 130 -5.61 9.82 -18.15
C THR A 130 -5.64 8.37 -17.69
N TYR A 131 -4.97 8.06 -16.59
CA TYR A 131 -5.00 6.72 -16.01
C TYR A 131 -5.82 6.68 -14.73
N LYS A 132 -6.31 5.48 -14.39
CA LYS A 132 -6.82 5.17 -13.07
C LYS A 132 -6.01 4.05 -12.47
N LEU A 133 -5.51 4.27 -11.26
CA LEU A 133 -4.76 3.29 -10.49
C LEU A 133 -5.33 3.21 -9.07
N GLY A 134 -5.57 2.00 -8.59
CA GLY A 134 -6.01 1.73 -7.22
C GLY A 134 -5.83 0.28 -6.80
N VAL A 135 -6.06 -0.01 -5.53
CA VAL A 135 -5.90 -1.33 -4.91
C VAL A 135 -7.01 -1.58 -3.89
N THR A 136 -7.46 -2.83 -3.80
CA THR A 136 -8.38 -3.26 -2.75
C THR A 136 -7.59 -3.66 -1.52
N LEU A 137 -7.82 -2.97 -0.41
CA LEU A 137 -7.13 -3.21 0.85
C LEU A 137 -7.70 -4.44 1.59
N PRO A 138 -6.99 -5.01 2.58
CA PRO A 138 -7.45 -6.16 3.34
C PRO A 138 -8.77 -5.91 4.11
N ASP A 139 -9.07 -4.64 4.41
CA ASP A 139 -10.32 -4.20 5.05
C ASP A 139 -11.49 -4.07 4.05
N GLY A 140 -11.29 -4.45 2.79
CA GLY A 140 -12.27 -4.37 1.71
C GLY A 140 -12.45 -2.97 1.11
N LYS A 141 -11.73 -1.95 1.61
CA LYS A 141 -11.81 -0.59 1.07
C LYS A 141 -10.97 -0.47 -0.19
N PHE A 142 -11.49 0.26 -1.18
CA PHE A 142 -10.74 0.57 -2.39
C PHE A 142 -9.93 1.85 -2.18
N TYR A 143 -8.60 1.74 -2.27
CA TYR A 143 -7.69 2.87 -2.27
C TYR A 143 -7.42 3.32 -3.71
N THR A 144 -7.59 4.60 -3.99
CA THR A 144 -7.27 5.20 -5.29
C THR A 144 -6.04 6.07 -5.15
N SER A 145 -5.08 5.91 -6.07
CA SER A 145 -3.83 6.69 -6.04
C SER A 145 -4.08 8.21 -6.23
N PRO A 146 -3.23 9.08 -5.66
CA PRO A 146 -3.46 10.53 -5.66
C PRO A 146 -3.41 11.22 -7.03
N GLN A 147 -2.71 10.63 -8.00
CA GLN A 147 -2.60 11.15 -9.37
C GLN A 147 -3.56 10.45 -10.35
N SER A 148 -4.31 9.46 -9.89
CA SER A 148 -5.39 8.84 -10.65
C SER A 148 -6.36 9.90 -11.18
N ASN A 149 -6.65 9.84 -12.48
CA ASN A 149 -7.62 10.69 -13.17
C ASN A 149 -7.23 12.18 -13.28
N LYS A 150 -5.96 12.53 -13.12
CA LYS A 150 -5.40 13.86 -13.42
C LYS A 150 -4.73 13.89 -14.80
#